data_AF-A0A1Q9EME7-F1
#
_entry.id   AF-A0A1Q9EME7-F1
#
_cell.length_a   1.000
_cell.length_b   1.000
_cell.length_c   1.000
_cell.angle_alpha   90.00
_cell.angle_beta   90.00
_cell.angle_gamma   90.00
#
_symmetry.space_group_name_H-M   'P 1'
#
loop_
_entity.id
_entity.type
_entity.pdbx_description
1 polymer ?
#
loop_
_entity_poly.entity_id
_entity_poly.type
_entity_poly.pdbx_seq_one_letter_code
_entity_poly.pdbx_strand_id
1 'polypeptide(L)'
;MGLRMKDGCLLYDKICNLKLAKDTPVYTAALKLFAKVGQSDRVRDIWEEATRMVQINVPLAAARIAAAAADGDVLAAAAVLDHMNQTGVPIGIGHISSAIRACWGSKDSHKPARYLFQLLLDLDLEPDIITFTCFIGACITAPLEDVLSTYANMKERGIEVNQVFAETFLVTVLRKPQDAAWSLDNLVTDVLPAQSPACLDAAREGLADFKAAGIKFSKLTARIDRALHQIQQMDV
;
A
#
# COMPACT_ATOMS: atom_id res chain seq x y z
N MET A 1 7.32 19.84 -10.12
CA MET A 1 6.60 18.62 -10.52
C MET A 1 5.11 18.86 -10.81
N GLY A 2 4.42 19.77 -10.09
CA GLY A 2 2.98 20.06 -10.31
C GLY A 2 2.60 20.73 -11.64
N LEU A 3 3.48 21.56 -12.24
CA LEU A 3 3.20 22.24 -13.52
C LEU A 3 2.96 21.23 -14.67
N ARG A 4 3.83 20.23 -14.81
CA ARG A 4 3.71 19.19 -15.86
C ARG A 4 2.44 18.33 -15.74
N MET A 5 1.89 18.17 -14.53
CA MET A 5 0.64 17.42 -14.35
C MET A 5 -0.58 18.24 -14.77
N LYS A 6 -0.59 19.54 -14.44
CA LYS A 6 -1.65 20.45 -14.89
C LYS A 6 -1.71 20.52 -16.41
N ASP A 7 -0.55 20.64 -17.07
CA ASP A 7 -0.45 20.64 -18.53
C ASP A 7 -0.98 19.33 -19.13
N GLY A 8 -0.70 18.19 -18.49
CA GLY A 8 -1.24 16.90 -18.88
C GLY A 8 -2.77 16.84 -18.79
N CYS A 9 -3.36 17.43 -17.74
CA CYS A 9 -4.81 17.42 -17.57
C CYS A 9 -5.49 18.24 -18.66
N LEU A 10 -4.93 19.43 -18.95
CA LEU A 10 -5.39 20.30 -20.04
C LEU A 10 -5.26 19.61 -21.40
N LEU A 11 -4.18 18.86 -21.63
CA LEU A 11 -4.00 18.09 -22.85
C LEU A 11 -5.09 17.02 -22.99
N TYR A 12 -5.39 16.28 -21.92
CA TYR A 12 -6.46 15.28 -21.94
C TYR A 12 -7.84 15.91 -22.17
N ASP A 13 -8.14 17.04 -21.53
CA ASP A 13 -9.39 17.78 -21.76
C ASP A 13 -9.49 18.25 -23.22
N LYS A 14 -8.38 18.69 -23.81
CA LYS A 14 -8.34 19.05 -25.23
C LYS A 14 -8.60 17.86 -26.14
N ILE A 15 -8.06 16.68 -25.83
CA ILE A 15 -8.35 15.43 -26.55
C ILE A 15 -9.86 15.13 -26.51
N CYS A 16 -10.50 15.26 -25.33
CA CYS A 16 -11.93 15.07 -25.17
C CYS A 16 -12.76 16.11 -25.94
N ASN A 17 -12.43 17.39 -25.81
CA ASN A 17 -13.17 18.49 -26.45
C ASN A 17 -13.09 18.43 -27.98
N LEU A 18 -11.94 18.04 -28.52
CA LEU A 18 -11.74 17.85 -29.96
C LEU A 18 -12.26 16.50 -30.46
N LYS A 19 -12.84 15.67 -29.59
CA LYS A 19 -13.34 14.32 -29.90
C LYS A 19 -12.31 13.44 -30.62
N LEU A 20 -11.04 13.59 -30.23
CA LEU A 20 -9.97 12.77 -30.79
C LEU A 20 -10.14 11.32 -30.32
N ALA A 21 -9.80 10.37 -31.20
CA ALA A 21 -9.79 8.96 -30.85
C ALA A 21 -8.79 8.72 -29.70
N LYS A 22 -9.24 7.98 -28.70
CA LYS A 22 -8.42 7.58 -27.54
C LYS A 22 -8.21 6.08 -27.61
N ASP A 23 -6.95 5.68 -27.48
CA ASP A 23 -6.53 4.29 -27.40
C ASP A 23 -6.11 3.95 -25.97
N THR A 24 -5.74 2.68 -25.75
CA THR A 24 -5.38 2.18 -24.43
C THR A 24 -4.23 2.96 -23.77
N PRO A 25 -3.12 3.33 -24.47
CA PRO A 25 -2.10 4.22 -23.92
C PRO A 25 -2.63 5.57 -23.42
N VAL A 26 -3.53 6.22 -24.16
CA VAL A 26 -4.11 7.51 -23.75
C VAL A 26 -4.93 7.35 -22.47
N TYR A 27 -5.82 6.36 -22.38
CA TYR A 27 -6.58 6.09 -21.16
C TYR A 27 -5.67 5.73 -19.98
N THR A 28 -4.65 4.89 -20.20
CA THR A 28 -3.70 4.49 -19.16
C THR A 28 -2.93 5.69 -18.60
N ALA A 29 -2.47 6.59 -19.46
CA ALA A 29 -1.78 7.81 -19.07
C ALA A 29 -2.71 8.76 -18.29
N ALA A 30 -3.96 8.89 -18.75
CA ALA A 30 -4.96 9.71 -18.10
C ALA A 30 -5.31 9.20 -16.71
N LEU A 31 -5.57 7.90 -16.52
CA LEU A 31 -5.83 7.32 -15.20
C LEU A 31 -4.68 7.60 -14.23
N LYS A 32 -3.44 7.34 -14.65
CA LYS A 32 -2.25 7.62 -13.82
C LYS A 32 -2.12 9.10 -13.47
N LEU A 33 -2.43 9.98 -14.41
CA LEU A 33 -2.36 11.42 -14.24
C LEU A 33 -3.43 11.92 -13.26
N PHE A 34 -4.70 11.59 -13.51
CA PHE A 34 -5.84 12.05 -12.70
C PHE A 34 -5.81 11.46 -11.30
N ALA A 35 -5.35 10.22 -11.12
CA ALA A 35 -5.09 9.64 -9.80
C ALA A 35 -4.02 10.44 -9.04
N LYS A 36 -2.93 10.83 -9.71
CA LYS A 36 -1.83 11.56 -9.08
C LYS A 36 -2.18 12.98 -8.66
N VAL A 37 -3.16 13.61 -9.31
CA VAL A 37 -3.69 14.92 -8.90
C VAL A 37 -4.89 14.82 -7.94
N GLY A 38 -5.27 13.60 -7.53
CA GLY A 38 -6.36 13.36 -6.58
C GLY A 38 -7.76 13.64 -7.14
N GLN A 39 -7.94 13.56 -8.46
CA GLN A 39 -9.25 13.74 -9.10
C GLN A 39 -9.93 12.38 -9.33
N SER A 40 -10.40 11.76 -8.26
CA SER A 40 -10.99 10.41 -8.27
C SER A 40 -12.23 10.29 -9.14
N ASP A 41 -13.09 11.32 -9.18
CA ASP A 41 -14.26 11.35 -10.08
C ASP A 41 -13.83 11.25 -11.55
N ARG A 42 -12.78 11.98 -11.92
CA ARG A 42 -12.21 11.92 -13.27
C ARG A 42 -11.63 10.54 -13.58
N VAL A 43 -10.95 9.91 -12.61
CA VAL A 43 -10.46 8.53 -12.77
C VAL A 43 -11.63 7.57 -13.05
N ARG A 44 -12.75 7.71 -12.33
CA ARG A 44 -13.96 6.90 -12.56
C ARG A 44 -14.54 7.14 -13.96
N ASP A 45 -14.74 8.39 -14.35
CA ASP A 45 -15.31 8.73 -15.66
C ASP A 45 -14.44 8.20 -16.82
N ILE A 46 -13.11 8.35 -16.70
CA ILE A 46 -12.14 7.85 -17.68
C ILE A 46 -12.18 6.33 -17.76
N TRP A 47 -12.34 5.64 -16.62
CA TRP A 47 -12.45 4.18 -16.59
C TRP A 47 -13.74 3.69 -17.26
N GLU A 48 -14.88 4.30 -16.94
CA GLU A 48 -16.18 3.97 -17.54
C GLU A 48 -16.23 4.25 -19.05
N GLU A 49 -15.50 5.26 -19.51
CA GLU A 49 -15.31 5.48 -20.95
C GLU A 49 -14.42 4.39 -21.55
N ALA A 50 -13.26 4.10 -20.92
CA ALA A 50 -12.31 3.12 -21.43
C ALA A 50 -12.93 1.72 -21.58
N THR A 51 -13.75 1.26 -20.61
CA THR A 51 -14.40 -0.06 -20.68
C THR A 51 -15.42 -0.20 -21.82
N ARG A 52 -15.94 0.91 -22.34
CA ARG A 52 -16.84 0.93 -23.50
C ARG A 52 -16.10 1.05 -24.82
N MET A 53 -14.95 1.73 -24.82
CA MET A 53 -14.25 2.13 -26.04
C MET A 53 -13.10 1.21 -26.42
N VAL A 54 -12.45 0.57 -25.44
CA VAL A 54 -11.27 -0.28 -25.68
C VAL A 54 -11.36 -1.59 -24.90
N GLN A 55 -10.67 -2.62 -25.39
CA GLN A 55 -10.47 -3.84 -24.62
C GLN A 55 -9.52 -3.57 -23.46
N ILE A 56 -9.92 -4.00 -22.26
CA ILE A 56 -9.08 -3.86 -21.07
C ILE A 56 -7.88 -4.80 -21.22
N ASN A 57 -6.69 -4.27 -20.97
CA ASN A 57 -5.45 -5.04 -20.95
C ASN A 57 -4.71 -4.81 -19.62
N VAL A 58 -3.63 -5.57 -19.44
CA VAL A 58 -2.81 -5.56 -18.22
C VAL A 58 -2.39 -4.14 -17.80
N PRO A 59 -1.78 -3.29 -18.66
CA PRO A 59 -1.40 -1.93 -18.26
C PRO A 59 -2.57 -1.03 -17.83
N LEU A 60 -3.71 -1.13 -18.52
CA LEU A 60 -4.88 -0.31 -18.24
C LEU A 60 -5.53 -0.71 -16.90
N ALA A 61 -5.66 -2.02 -16.65
CA ALA A 61 -6.15 -2.54 -15.39
C ALA A 61 -5.21 -2.16 -14.22
N ALA A 62 -3.89 -2.33 -14.39
CA ALA A 62 -2.90 -1.93 -13.40
C ALA A 62 -2.99 -0.44 -13.05
N ALA A 63 -3.22 0.44 -14.04
CA ALA A 63 -3.41 1.87 -13.80
C ALA A 63 -4.66 2.17 -12.97
N ARG A 64 -5.77 1.48 -13.24
CA ARG A 64 -7.01 1.66 -12.48
C ARG A 64 -6.91 1.14 -11.05
N ILE A 65 -6.28 -0.02 -10.84
CA ILE A 65 -6.07 -0.58 -9.49
C ILE A 65 -5.08 0.30 -8.71
N ALA A 66 -4.02 0.80 -9.34
CA ALA A 66 -3.10 1.74 -8.69
C ALA A 66 -3.80 3.04 -8.27
N ALA A 67 -4.76 3.53 -9.06
CA ALA A 67 -5.59 4.67 -8.69
C ALA A 67 -6.50 4.33 -7.50
N ALA A 68 -7.16 3.16 -7.53
CA ALA A 68 -7.95 2.67 -6.39
C ALA A 68 -7.10 2.56 -5.11
N ALA A 69 -5.85 2.11 -5.24
CA ALA A 69 -4.90 2.02 -4.13
C ALA A 69 -4.52 3.39 -3.54
N ALA A 70 -4.49 4.44 -4.35
CA ALA A 70 -4.23 5.80 -3.88
C ALA A 70 -5.44 6.37 -3.11
N ASP A 71 -6.65 5.96 -3.49
CA ASP A 71 -7.91 6.44 -2.90
C ASP A 71 -8.39 5.59 -1.72
N GLY A 72 -7.76 4.44 -1.46
CA GLY A 72 -8.24 3.47 -0.47
C GLY A 72 -9.53 2.75 -0.90
N ASP A 73 -9.81 2.70 -2.21
CA ASP A 73 -11.03 2.14 -2.77
C ASP A 73 -10.87 0.64 -3.07
N VAL A 74 -11.05 -0.18 -2.03
CA VAL A 74 -10.96 -1.65 -2.13
C VAL A 74 -11.96 -2.22 -3.13
N LEU A 75 -13.17 -1.65 -3.19
CA LEU A 75 -14.24 -2.16 -4.04
C LEU A 75 -13.90 -1.95 -5.51
N ALA A 76 -13.38 -0.78 -5.88
CA ALA A 76 -12.91 -0.55 -7.24
C ALA A 76 -11.73 -1.45 -7.61
N ALA A 77 -10.78 -1.68 -6.69
CA ALA A 77 -9.68 -2.59 -6.94
C ALA A 77 -10.16 -4.02 -7.21
N ALA A 78 -11.07 -4.53 -6.37
CA ALA A 78 -11.68 -5.85 -6.54
C ALA A 78 -12.47 -5.97 -7.85
N ALA A 79 -13.30 -4.97 -8.19
CA ALA A 79 -14.09 -4.98 -9.41
C ALA A 79 -13.23 -5.06 -10.69
N VAL A 80 -12.04 -4.43 -10.69
CA VAL A 80 -11.10 -4.54 -11.81
C VAL A 80 -10.49 -5.94 -11.89
N LEU A 81 -10.11 -6.54 -10.75
CA LEU A 81 -9.61 -7.92 -10.70
C LEU A 81 -10.66 -8.92 -11.19
N ASP A 82 -11.91 -8.76 -10.77
CA ASP A 82 -13.04 -9.59 -11.22
C ASP A 82 -13.24 -9.47 -12.73
N HIS A 83 -13.20 -8.25 -13.27
CA HIS A 83 -13.27 -8.04 -14.71
C HIS A 83 -12.10 -8.72 -15.43
N MET A 84 -10.86 -8.57 -14.93
CA MET A 84 -9.70 -9.24 -15.52
C MET A 84 -9.90 -10.76 -15.57
N ASN A 85 -10.36 -11.35 -14.47
CA ASN A 85 -10.65 -12.77 -14.39
C ASN A 85 -11.74 -13.21 -15.38
N GLN A 86 -12.87 -12.48 -15.43
CA GLN A 86 -14.00 -12.79 -16.32
C GLN A 86 -13.65 -12.65 -17.81
N THR A 87 -12.72 -11.76 -18.15
CA THR A 87 -12.32 -11.48 -19.54
C THR A 87 -11.02 -12.18 -19.95
N GLY A 88 -10.45 -13.02 -19.08
CA GLY A 88 -9.21 -13.74 -19.35
C GLY A 88 -7.97 -12.86 -19.45
N VAL A 89 -8.01 -11.64 -18.93
CA VAL A 89 -6.83 -10.76 -18.84
C VAL A 89 -5.95 -11.27 -17.69
N PRO A 90 -4.66 -11.59 -17.94
CA PRO A 90 -3.82 -12.17 -16.90
C PRO A 90 -3.65 -11.27 -15.68
N ILE A 91 -3.97 -11.81 -14.51
CA ILE A 91 -3.72 -11.16 -13.22
C ILE A 91 -2.28 -11.49 -12.80
N GLY A 92 -1.50 -10.45 -12.52
CA GLY A 92 -0.13 -10.56 -12.01
C GLY A 92 0.05 -9.96 -10.62
N ILE A 93 1.17 -10.28 -9.96
CA ILE A 93 1.51 -9.88 -8.58
C ILE A 93 1.31 -8.38 -8.28
N GLY A 94 1.66 -7.51 -9.23
CA GLY A 94 1.53 -6.05 -9.07
C GLY A 94 0.08 -5.57 -8.95
N HIS A 95 -0.86 -6.28 -9.59
CA HIS A 95 -2.30 -5.98 -9.49
C HIS A 95 -2.80 -6.32 -8.09
N ILE A 96 -2.48 -7.52 -7.59
CA ILE A 96 -2.90 -7.95 -6.26
C ILE A 96 -2.23 -7.11 -5.16
N SER A 97 -0.93 -6.83 -5.28
CA SER A 97 -0.23 -5.93 -4.35
C SER A 97 -0.88 -4.55 -4.27
N SER A 98 -1.27 -3.98 -5.41
CA SER A 98 -1.97 -2.70 -5.46
C SER A 98 -3.38 -2.79 -4.87
N ALA A 99 -4.10 -3.89 -5.09
CA ALA A 99 -5.41 -4.11 -4.49
C ALA A 99 -5.32 -4.28 -2.95
N ILE A 100 -4.31 -4.99 -2.45
CA ILE A 100 -4.04 -5.08 -1.00
C ILE A 100 -3.73 -3.70 -0.43
N ARG A 101 -2.94 -2.88 -1.15
CA ARG A 101 -2.67 -1.50 -0.74
C ARG A 101 -3.93 -0.65 -0.65
N ALA A 102 -4.92 -0.86 -1.52
CA ALA A 102 -6.21 -0.16 -1.42
C ALA A 102 -6.93 -0.43 -0.10
N CYS A 103 -6.58 -1.49 0.63
CA CYS A 103 -7.17 -1.77 1.95
C CYS A 103 -6.66 -0.81 3.03
N TRP A 104 -5.54 -0.12 2.84
CA TRP A 104 -4.91 0.71 3.88
C TRP A 104 -5.86 1.79 4.41
N GLY A 105 -5.90 1.96 5.73
CA GLY A 105 -6.74 2.96 6.40
C GLY A 105 -8.22 2.61 6.50
N SER A 106 -8.69 1.54 5.85
CA SER A 106 -10.09 1.10 5.97
C SER A 106 -10.34 0.33 7.28
N LYS A 107 -11.61 0.35 7.75
CA LYS A 107 -12.05 -0.43 8.92
C LYS A 107 -11.92 -1.91 8.60
N ASP A 108 -11.35 -2.68 9.54
CA ASP A 108 -11.07 -4.12 9.37
C ASP A 108 -10.27 -4.45 8.10
N SER A 109 -9.41 -3.52 7.67
CA SER A 109 -8.57 -3.58 6.46
C SER A 109 -7.78 -4.87 6.27
N HIS A 110 -7.42 -5.54 7.36
CA HIS A 110 -6.74 -6.83 7.37
C HIS A 110 -7.56 -7.97 6.75
N LYS A 111 -8.91 -7.92 6.83
CA LYS A 111 -9.80 -8.97 6.28
C LYS A 111 -9.79 -9.00 4.76
N PRO A 112 -10.12 -7.91 4.02
CA PRO A 112 -10.02 -7.92 2.56
C PRO A 112 -8.57 -8.09 2.09
N ALA A 113 -7.59 -7.56 2.82
CA ALA A 113 -6.18 -7.77 2.51
C ALA A 113 -5.79 -9.26 2.58
N ARG A 114 -6.30 -10.01 3.58
CA ARG A 114 -6.05 -11.46 3.71
C ARG A 114 -6.71 -12.25 2.59
N TYR A 115 -7.93 -11.87 2.21
CA TYR A 115 -8.60 -12.48 1.06
C TYR A 115 -7.79 -12.29 -0.24
N LEU A 116 -7.33 -11.06 -0.50
CA LEU A 116 -6.50 -10.76 -1.67
C LEU A 116 -5.13 -11.46 -1.63
N PHE A 117 -4.52 -11.57 -0.45
CA PHE A 117 -3.29 -12.34 -0.29
C PHE A 117 -3.50 -13.84 -0.54
N GLN A 118 -4.63 -14.41 -0.12
CA GLN A 118 -4.97 -15.79 -0.45
C GLN A 118 -5.21 -15.97 -1.95
N LEU A 119 -5.94 -15.05 -2.58
CA LEU A 119 -6.15 -15.06 -4.03
C LEU A 119 -4.82 -15.03 -4.80
N LEU A 120 -3.82 -14.30 -4.32
CA LEU A 120 -2.48 -14.31 -4.91
C LEU A 120 -1.87 -15.72 -4.93
N LEU A 121 -1.99 -16.46 -3.83
CA LEU A 121 -1.50 -17.83 -3.73
C LEU A 121 -2.32 -18.80 -4.59
N ASP A 122 -3.64 -18.64 -4.63
CA ASP A 122 -4.55 -19.47 -5.43
C ASP A 122 -4.32 -19.27 -6.95
N LEU A 123 -3.71 -18.14 -7.34
CA LEU A 123 -3.29 -17.84 -8.71
C LEU A 123 -1.85 -18.31 -9.02
N ASP A 124 -1.23 -19.09 -8.14
CA ASP A 124 0.17 -19.55 -8.24
C ASP A 124 1.17 -18.38 -8.41
N LEU A 125 0.86 -17.20 -7.86
CA LEU A 125 1.75 -16.05 -7.84
C LEU A 125 2.60 -16.10 -6.57
N GLU A 126 3.90 -15.89 -6.71
CA GLU A 126 4.80 -15.84 -5.55
C GLU A 126 4.80 -14.43 -4.92
N PRO A 127 4.47 -14.28 -3.62
CA PRO A 127 4.52 -12.99 -2.96
C PRO A 127 5.96 -12.48 -2.84
N ASP A 128 6.15 -11.19 -3.07
CA ASP A 128 7.43 -10.51 -2.98
C ASP A 128 7.45 -9.49 -1.83
N ILE A 129 8.57 -8.76 -1.68
CA ILE A 129 8.70 -7.72 -0.66
C ILE A 129 7.63 -6.62 -0.77
N ILE A 130 7.17 -6.32 -1.98
CA ILE A 130 6.11 -5.32 -2.21
C ILE A 130 4.78 -5.86 -1.68
N THR A 131 4.47 -7.12 -2.01
CA THR A 131 3.26 -7.81 -1.55
C THR A 131 3.19 -7.85 -0.03
N PHE A 132 4.27 -8.27 0.63
CA PHE A 132 4.34 -8.31 2.11
C PHE A 132 4.27 -6.92 2.74
N THR A 133 4.91 -5.91 2.13
CA THR A 133 4.81 -4.51 2.59
C THR A 133 3.37 -4.02 2.51
N CYS A 134 2.68 -4.26 1.40
CA CYS A 134 1.27 -3.92 1.24
C CYS A 134 0.39 -4.66 2.24
N PHE A 135 0.63 -5.96 2.43
CA PHE A 135 -0.18 -6.78 3.33
C PHE A 135 -0.04 -6.35 4.79
N ILE A 136 1.19 -6.17 5.29
CA ILE A 136 1.41 -5.77 6.68
C ILE A 136 0.93 -4.34 6.97
N GLY A 137 0.97 -3.43 5.99
CA GLY A 137 0.40 -2.09 6.15
C GLY A 137 -1.13 -2.10 6.28
N ALA A 138 -1.81 -3.10 5.73
CA ALA A 138 -3.26 -3.29 5.92
C ALA A 138 -3.60 -3.92 7.28
N CYS A 139 -2.61 -4.42 8.03
CA CYS A 139 -2.78 -5.09 9.31
C CYS A 139 -2.73 -4.16 10.52
N ILE A 140 -2.82 -2.84 10.35
CA ILE A 140 -2.68 -1.87 11.46
C ILE A 140 -3.74 -2.02 12.57
N THR A 141 -4.91 -2.54 12.21
CA THR A 141 -6.00 -2.86 13.15
C THR A 141 -6.07 -4.34 13.50
N ALA A 142 -5.24 -5.19 12.89
CA ALA A 142 -5.24 -6.62 13.13
C ALA A 142 -4.74 -6.97 14.55
N PRO A 143 -5.02 -8.20 15.04
CA PRO A 143 -4.31 -8.79 16.15
C PRO A 143 -2.79 -8.77 15.93
N LEU A 144 -2.00 -8.54 16.99
CA LEU A 144 -0.52 -8.50 16.89
C LEU A 144 0.04 -9.84 16.36
N GLU A 145 -0.56 -10.96 16.75
CA GLU A 145 -0.20 -12.30 16.28
C GLU A 145 -0.30 -12.45 14.76
N ASP A 146 -1.31 -11.84 14.13
CA ASP A 146 -1.46 -11.85 12.67
C ASP A 146 -0.34 -11.03 11.98
N VAL A 147 0.09 -9.92 12.61
CA VAL A 147 1.20 -9.09 12.10
C VAL A 147 2.53 -9.86 12.21
N LEU A 148 2.77 -10.51 13.35
CA LEU A 148 3.99 -11.27 13.60
C LEU A 148 4.08 -12.54 12.74
N SER A 149 2.98 -13.28 12.58
CA SER A 149 2.93 -14.45 11.69
C SER A 149 3.15 -14.07 10.23
N THR A 150 2.65 -12.91 9.80
CA THR A 150 2.95 -12.36 8.46
C THR A 150 4.45 -12.13 8.27
N TYR A 151 5.12 -11.52 9.25
CA TYR A 151 6.55 -11.29 9.18
C TYR A 151 7.36 -12.59 9.26
N ALA A 152 6.94 -13.56 10.08
CA ALA A 152 7.53 -14.89 10.13
C ALA A 152 7.42 -15.61 8.77
N ASN A 153 6.24 -15.58 8.14
CA ASN A 153 6.04 -16.18 6.82
C ASN A 153 6.94 -15.56 5.74
N MET A 154 7.14 -14.23 5.79
CA MET A 154 8.08 -13.56 4.90
C MET A 154 9.51 -14.07 5.08
N LYS A 155 9.95 -14.26 6.34
CA LYS A 155 11.27 -14.81 6.66
C LYS A 155 11.42 -16.27 6.22
N GLU A 156 10.41 -17.11 6.43
CA GLU A 156 10.39 -18.51 5.98
C GLU A 156 10.52 -18.64 4.46
N ARG A 157 9.94 -17.70 3.72
CA ARG A 157 10.07 -17.62 2.25
C ARG A 157 11.42 -17.04 1.79
N GLY A 158 12.31 -16.66 2.71
CA GLY A 158 13.62 -16.10 2.40
C GLY A 158 13.56 -14.71 1.75
N ILE A 159 12.46 -13.96 1.94
CA ILE A 159 12.30 -12.63 1.34
C ILE A 159 13.00 -11.61 2.21
N GLU A 160 13.97 -10.90 1.63
CA GLU A 160 14.76 -9.90 2.34
C GLU A 160 13.94 -8.65 2.66
N VAL A 161 14.08 -8.17 3.90
CA VAL A 161 13.51 -6.89 4.33
C VAL A 161 14.15 -5.73 3.59
N ASN A 162 13.38 -4.67 3.34
CA ASN A 162 13.90 -3.40 2.84
C ASN A 162 13.49 -2.25 3.76
N GLN A 163 13.98 -1.05 3.47
CA GLN A 163 13.69 0.15 4.28
C GLN A 163 12.18 0.45 4.39
N VAL A 164 11.40 0.21 3.33
CA VAL A 164 9.96 0.50 3.30
C VAL A 164 9.20 -0.51 4.16
N PHE A 165 9.53 -1.81 4.05
CA PHE A 165 8.95 -2.84 4.88
C PHE A 165 9.24 -2.60 6.37
N ALA A 166 10.50 -2.28 6.71
CA ALA A 166 10.90 -2.01 8.08
C ALA A 166 10.13 -0.85 8.72
N GLU A 167 9.95 0.26 8.00
CA GLU A 167 9.10 1.37 8.46
C GLU A 167 7.64 0.93 8.60
N THR A 168 7.10 0.22 7.60
CA THR A 168 5.70 -0.23 7.57
C THR A 168 5.40 -1.18 8.73
N PHE A 169 6.27 -2.16 8.98
CA PHE A 169 6.17 -3.09 10.11
C PHE A 169 6.06 -2.35 11.44
N LEU A 170 6.94 -1.38 11.70
CA LEU A 170 6.95 -0.65 12.96
C LEU A 170 5.72 0.22 13.15
N VAL A 171 5.27 0.93 12.11
CA VAL A 171 4.04 1.73 12.22
C VAL A 171 2.80 0.85 12.37
N THR A 172 2.79 -0.36 11.80
CA THR A 172 1.72 -1.35 11.99
C THR A 172 1.71 -1.90 13.41
N VAL A 173 2.84 -2.40 13.92
CA VAL A 173 2.97 -2.97 15.28
C VAL A 173 2.60 -1.93 16.35
N LEU A 174 3.05 -0.70 16.19
CA LEU A 174 2.79 0.42 17.10
C LEU A 174 1.47 1.15 16.79
N ARG A 175 0.65 0.63 15.85
CA ARG A 175 -0.70 1.09 15.51
C ARG A 175 -0.78 2.59 15.21
N LYS A 176 0.16 3.10 14.41
CA LYS A 176 0.24 4.52 14.06
C LYS A 176 -1.03 5.02 13.36
N PRO A 177 -1.74 6.04 13.88
CA PRO A 177 -2.83 6.65 13.13
C PRO A 177 -2.33 7.31 11.83
N GLN A 178 -3.13 7.25 10.77
CA GLN A 178 -2.77 7.71 9.43
C GLN A 178 -2.24 9.15 9.42
N ASP A 179 -2.92 10.07 10.10
CA ASP A 179 -2.59 11.50 10.15
C ASP A 179 -1.74 11.92 11.35
N ALA A 180 -1.31 10.98 12.21
CA ALA A 180 -0.51 11.30 13.37
C ALA A 180 0.93 11.66 12.97
N ALA A 181 1.42 12.83 13.39
CA ALA A 181 2.84 13.13 13.33
C ALA A 181 3.53 12.52 14.56
N TRP A 182 4.57 11.71 14.35
CA TRP A 182 5.41 11.19 15.43
C TRP A 182 6.68 12.02 15.56
N SER A 183 6.74 12.87 16.59
CA SER A 183 7.96 13.51 17.06
C SER A 183 8.68 12.59 18.04
N LEU A 184 9.92 12.91 18.41
CA LEU A 184 10.63 12.09 19.41
C LEU A 184 9.95 12.24 20.78
N ASP A 185 9.53 13.46 21.10
CA ASP A 185 8.87 13.83 22.34
C ASP A 185 7.57 13.05 22.54
N ASN A 186 6.62 13.15 21.60
CA ASN A 186 5.34 12.46 21.75
C ASN A 186 5.43 10.94 21.68
N LEU A 187 6.46 10.40 21.00
CA LEU A 187 6.72 8.96 21.02
C LEU A 187 7.05 8.49 22.43
N VAL A 188 7.88 9.26 23.15
CA VAL A 188 8.36 8.91 24.49
C VAL A 188 7.32 9.21 25.56
N THR A 189 6.59 10.32 25.46
CA THR A 189 5.64 10.74 26.51
C THR A 189 4.27 10.08 26.37
N ASP A 190 3.80 9.83 25.15
CA ASP A 190 2.40 9.47 24.90
C ASP A 190 2.27 8.11 24.18
N VAL A 191 2.92 7.96 23.02
CA VAL A 191 2.64 6.84 22.11
C VAL A 191 3.16 5.52 22.65
N LEU A 192 4.44 5.43 22.99
CA LEU A 192 5.05 4.18 23.44
C LEU A 192 4.58 3.76 24.84
N PRO A 193 4.42 4.66 25.83
CA PRO A 193 3.86 4.30 27.14
C PRO A 193 2.42 3.76 27.07
N ALA A 194 1.66 4.15 26.04
CA ALA A 194 0.30 3.64 25.81
C ALA A 194 0.26 2.27 25.09
N GLN A 195 1.39 1.76 24.58
CA GLN A 195 1.44 0.45 23.93
C GLN A 195 1.48 -0.68 24.96
N SER A 196 1.00 -1.86 24.56
CA SER A 196 1.20 -3.06 25.36
C SER A 196 2.68 -3.48 25.36
N PRO A 197 3.17 -4.18 26.40
CA PRO A 197 4.52 -4.73 26.43
C PRO A 197 4.83 -5.58 25.19
N ALA A 198 3.88 -6.43 24.77
CA ALA A 198 4.04 -7.26 23.57
C ALA A 198 4.27 -6.45 22.28
N CYS A 199 3.60 -5.29 22.10
CA CYS A 199 3.84 -4.42 20.96
C CYS A 199 5.25 -3.77 21.02
N LEU A 200 5.70 -3.38 22.22
CA LEU A 200 7.03 -2.80 22.40
C LEU A 200 8.13 -3.84 22.14
N ASP A 201 7.96 -5.06 22.64
CA ASP A 201 8.89 -6.17 22.42
C ASP A 201 8.97 -6.52 20.93
N ALA A 202 7.82 -6.68 20.25
CA ALA A 202 7.75 -6.90 18.81
C ALA A 202 8.47 -5.80 18.01
N ALA A 203 8.31 -4.53 18.40
CA ALA A 203 8.99 -3.41 17.75
C ALA A 203 10.51 -3.45 17.97
N ARG A 204 10.98 -3.81 19.17
CA ARG A 204 12.41 -3.97 19.48
C ARG A 204 13.03 -5.14 18.72
N GLU A 205 12.37 -6.30 18.68
CA GLU A 205 12.79 -7.47 17.92
C GLU A 205 12.88 -7.16 16.43
N GLY A 206 11.83 -6.53 15.86
CA GLY A 206 11.86 -6.08 14.47
C GLY A 206 13.03 -5.14 14.18
N LEU A 207 13.28 -4.15 15.04
CA LEU A 207 14.44 -3.25 14.90
C LEU A 207 15.78 -3.99 14.96
N ALA A 208 15.91 -5.00 15.82
CA ALA A 208 17.11 -5.83 15.90
C ALA A 208 17.32 -6.62 14.60
N ASP A 209 16.27 -7.28 14.10
CA ASP A 209 16.28 -7.99 12.82
C ASP A 209 16.71 -7.05 11.66
N PHE A 210 16.13 -5.85 11.60
CA PHE A 210 16.44 -4.88 10.54
C PHE A 210 17.88 -4.36 10.62
N LYS A 211 18.44 -4.19 11.84
CA LYS A 211 19.85 -3.84 12.03
C LYS A 211 20.76 -4.97 11.57
N ALA A 212 20.43 -6.22 11.92
CA ALA A 212 21.18 -7.40 11.50
C ALA A 212 21.19 -7.57 9.97
N ALA A 213 20.08 -7.23 9.31
CA ALA A 213 19.96 -7.19 7.85
C ALA A 213 20.63 -5.97 7.19
N GLY A 214 21.28 -5.08 7.96
CA GLY A 214 22.00 -3.91 7.41
C GLY A 214 21.08 -2.81 6.87
N ILE A 215 19.83 -2.75 7.29
CA ILE A 215 18.86 -1.79 6.76
C ILE A 215 19.21 -0.37 7.22
N LYS A 216 19.43 0.52 6.25
CA LYS A 216 19.54 1.96 6.51
C LYS A 216 18.17 2.51 6.91
N PHE A 217 18.01 2.84 8.18
CA PHE A 217 16.76 3.35 8.73
C PHE A 217 16.33 4.66 8.06
N SER A 218 15.02 4.77 7.84
CA SER A 218 14.40 6.05 7.51
C SER A 218 14.47 7.00 8.70
N LYS A 219 14.10 8.27 8.47
CA LYS A 219 13.98 9.25 9.56
C LYS A 219 12.99 8.83 10.64
N LEU A 220 11.91 8.13 10.24
CA LEU A 220 10.87 7.68 11.17
C LEU A 220 11.34 6.45 11.95
N THR A 221 11.86 5.42 11.26
CA THR A 221 12.42 4.22 11.90
C THR A 221 13.52 4.58 12.92
N ALA A 222 14.45 5.47 12.55
CA ALA A 222 15.50 5.92 13.47
C ALA A 222 14.99 6.76 14.64
N ARG A 223 13.79 7.35 14.52
CA ARG A 223 13.15 8.08 15.62
C ARG A 223 12.47 7.12 16.58
N ILE A 224 11.75 6.12 16.07
CA ILE A 224 11.13 5.04 16.86
C ILE A 224 12.22 4.28 17.64
N ASP A 225 13.32 3.92 16.97
CA ASP A 225 14.46 3.25 17.61
C ASP A 225 15.00 4.05 18.81
N ARG A 226 15.26 5.36 18.62
CA ARG A 226 15.71 6.23 19.71
C ARG A 226 14.70 6.36 20.84
N ALA A 227 13.42 6.49 20.52
CA ALA A 227 12.35 6.60 21.53
C ALA A 227 12.27 5.34 22.40
N LEU A 228 12.34 4.15 21.79
CA LEU A 228 12.35 2.86 22.48
C LEU A 228 13.55 2.72 23.43
N HIS A 229 14.74 3.21 23.05
CA HIS A 229 15.91 3.22 23.93
C HIS A 229 15.72 4.16 25.13
N GLN A 230 15.09 5.32 24.93
CA GLN A 230 14.87 6.29 26.02
C GLN A 230 13.91 5.75 27.08
N ILE A 231 12.76 5.19 26.69
CA ILE A 231 11.80 4.65 27.67
C ILE A 231 12.38 3.45 28.45
N GLN A 232 13.24 2.63 27.82
CA GLN A 232 13.88 1.50 28.50
C GLN A 232 14.83 1.93 29.61
N GLN A 233 15.43 3.13 29.49
CA GLN A 233 16.31 3.69 30.51
C GLN A 233 15.55 4.38 31.64
N MET A 234 14.26 4.64 31.48
CA MET A 234 13.40 5.29 32.49
C MET A 234 12.71 4.28 33.41
N ASP A 235 12.56 3.03 32.96
CA ASP A 235 11.96 1.92 33.72
C ASP A 235 12.97 1.16 34.62
N VAL A 236 14.23 1.61 34.67
CA VAL A 236 15.35 1.05 35.47
C VAL A 236 15.77 2.02 36.57
#